data_AF-A0A447XBW3-F1
#
_entry.id   AF-A0A447XBW3-F1
#
_cell.length_a   1.000
_cell.length_b   1.000
_cell.length_c   1.000
_cell.angle_alpha   90.00
_cell.angle_beta   90.00
_cell.angle_gamma   90.00
#
_symmetry.space_group_name_H-M   'P 1'
#
loop_
_entity.id
_entity.type
_entity.pdbx_description
1 polymer ?
#
loop_
_entity_poly.entity_id
_entity_poly.type
_entity_poly.pdbx_seq_one_letter_code
_entity_poly.pdbx_strand_id
1 'polypeptide(L)'
;MKLPVREFDAVVIGAGGAGMRAALQISQSGQTCALLSKVFPTRSHTVSAQGGITVALGNTHEDNWEWHMYDTVKGSDYIGDQDAIEYMCKTGPEAILELEHMGLPFSRLDDGRIYQRPFGGQSKNFGGEQAARTAAAADRTGHALLHTFISRT
;
A
#
# COMPACT_ATOMS: atom_id res chain seq x y z
N MET A 1 22.60 -24.92 -23.94
CA MET A 1 21.39 -25.14 -23.12
C MET A 1 20.28 -25.72 -24.00
N LYS A 2 19.44 -26.64 -23.48
CA LYS A 2 18.36 -27.31 -24.24
C LYS A 2 16.98 -26.63 -24.13
N LEU A 3 16.80 -25.70 -23.18
CA LEU A 3 15.58 -24.91 -23.00
C LEU A 3 15.85 -23.45 -23.40
N PRO A 4 14.86 -22.74 -23.97
CA PRO A 4 14.98 -21.30 -24.22
C PRO A 4 15.27 -20.54 -22.92
N VAL A 5 16.19 -19.58 -22.99
CA VAL A 5 16.52 -18.70 -21.86
C VAL A 5 16.24 -17.26 -22.28
N ARG A 6 15.54 -16.54 -21.41
CA ARG A 6 15.30 -15.10 -21.52
C ARG A 6 15.98 -14.44 -20.32
N GLU A 7 16.85 -13.48 -20.59
CA GLU A 7 17.68 -12.82 -19.58
C GLU A 7 17.16 -11.42 -19.30
N PHE A 8 17.12 -11.05 -18.02
CA PHE A 8 16.69 -9.77 -17.48
C PHE A 8 17.48 -9.51 -16.19
N ASP A 9 17.66 -8.25 -15.82
CA ASP A 9 18.30 -7.89 -14.54
C ASP A 9 17.44 -8.34 -13.35
N ALA A 10 16.12 -8.28 -13.48
CA ALA A 10 15.16 -8.74 -12.49
C ALA A 10 13.99 -9.53 -13.09
N VAL A 11 13.52 -10.55 -12.36
CA VAL A 11 12.30 -11.30 -12.67
C VAL A 11 11.36 -11.23 -11.48
N VAL A 12 10.25 -10.51 -11.62
CA VAL A 12 9.20 -10.38 -10.60
C VAL A 12 8.11 -11.40 -10.86
N ILE A 13 7.94 -12.36 -9.93
CA ILE A 13 6.94 -13.43 -10.06
C ILE A 13 5.69 -13.05 -9.25
N GLY A 14 4.71 -12.45 -9.95
CA GLY A 14 3.39 -12.10 -9.43
C GLY A 14 3.03 -10.64 -9.70
N ALA A 15 1.91 -10.37 -10.37
CA ALA A 15 1.46 -9.03 -10.72
C ALA A 15 0.28 -8.54 -9.84
N GLY A 16 0.40 -8.73 -8.53
CA GLY A 16 -0.44 -8.05 -7.53
C GLY A 16 0.08 -6.64 -7.23
N GLY A 17 -0.48 -5.98 -6.21
CA GLY A 17 -0.05 -4.63 -5.82
C GLY A 17 1.46 -4.54 -5.53
N ALA A 18 1.98 -5.48 -4.74
CA ALA A 18 3.42 -5.53 -4.40
C ALA A 18 4.31 -5.72 -5.64
N GLY A 19 4.02 -6.72 -6.47
CA GLY A 19 4.84 -7.03 -7.63
C GLY A 19 4.79 -5.95 -8.72
N MET A 20 3.64 -5.32 -8.94
CA MET A 20 3.56 -4.19 -9.87
C MET A 20 4.30 -2.95 -9.34
N ARG A 21 4.18 -2.62 -8.04
CA ARG A 21 4.95 -1.51 -7.44
C ARG A 21 6.46 -1.75 -7.51
N ALA A 22 6.90 -2.99 -7.27
CA ALA A 22 8.30 -3.38 -7.38
C ALA A 22 8.81 -3.30 -8.82
N ALA A 23 8.10 -3.92 -9.78
CA ALA A 23 8.47 -3.89 -11.19
C ALA A 23 8.52 -2.46 -11.75
N LEU A 24 7.58 -1.60 -11.34
CA LEU A 24 7.60 -0.18 -11.68
C LEU A 24 8.88 0.51 -11.18
N GLN A 25 9.25 0.30 -9.91
CA GLN A 25 10.47 0.92 -9.35
C GLN A 25 11.74 0.42 -10.02
N ILE A 26 11.84 -0.89 -10.27
CA ILE A 26 12.99 -1.51 -10.93
C ILE A 26 13.18 -0.91 -12.32
N SER A 27 12.09 -0.82 -13.09
CA SER A 27 12.09 -0.23 -14.43
C SER A 27 12.47 1.25 -14.42
N GLN A 28 11.91 2.04 -13.49
CA GLN A 28 12.26 3.46 -13.31
C GLN A 28 13.73 3.67 -12.89
N SER A 29 14.35 2.66 -12.28
CA SER A 29 15.77 2.67 -11.91
C SER A 29 16.69 2.30 -13.08
N GLY A 30 16.14 2.08 -14.28
CA GLY A 30 16.90 1.82 -15.51
C GLY A 30 17.26 0.35 -15.75
N GLN A 31 16.72 -0.58 -14.96
CA GLN A 31 16.99 -2.01 -15.06
C GLN A 31 15.91 -2.73 -15.87
N THR A 32 16.30 -3.76 -16.63
CA THR A 32 15.36 -4.61 -17.35
C THR A 32 14.60 -5.52 -16.37
N CYS A 33 13.27 -5.53 -16.47
CA CYS A 33 12.43 -6.29 -15.54
C CYS A 33 11.38 -7.11 -16.28
N ALA A 34 11.34 -8.43 -16.03
CA ALA A 34 10.25 -9.29 -16.45
C ALA A 34 9.21 -9.43 -15.34
N LEU A 35 8.01 -8.89 -15.55
CA LEU A 35 6.87 -9.08 -14.65
C LEU A 35 6.02 -10.27 -15.12
N LEU A 36 6.06 -11.36 -14.36
CA LEU A 36 5.29 -12.57 -14.64
C LEU A 36 4.01 -12.60 -13.80
N SER A 37 2.94 -13.15 -14.38
CA SER A 37 1.72 -13.45 -13.64
C SER A 37 1.02 -14.65 -14.25
N LYS A 38 0.49 -15.52 -13.40
CA LYS A 38 -0.31 -16.69 -13.81
C LYS A 38 -1.75 -16.33 -14.20
N VAL A 39 -2.17 -15.10 -13.90
CA VAL A 39 -3.46 -14.51 -14.28
C VAL A 39 -3.22 -13.12 -14.86
N PHE A 40 -4.16 -12.56 -15.60
CA PHE A 40 -4.08 -11.16 -16.02
C PHE A 40 -3.91 -10.24 -14.78
N PRO A 41 -3.01 -9.23 -14.78
CA PRO A 41 -2.63 -8.51 -13.56
C PRO A 41 -3.79 -7.96 -12.73
N THR A 42 -4.82 -7.37 -13.34
CA THR A 42 -6.00 -6.87 -12.60
C THR A 42 -6.94 -7.96 -12.05
N ARG A 43 -6.63 -9.23 -12.29
CA ARG A 43 -7.29 -10.39 -11.68
C ARG A 43 -6.54 -10.93 -10.46
N SER A 44 -5.42 -10.31 -10.07
CA SER A 44 -4.72 -10.60 -8.82
C SER A 44 -5.61 -10.30 -7.61
N HIS A 45 -5.44 -11.03 -6.51
CA HIS A 45 -6.36 -10.93 -5.36
C HIS A 45 -6.35 -9.56 -4.66
N THR A 46 -5.30 -8.74 -4.86
CA THR A 46 -5.31 -7.32 -4.46
C THR A 46 -6.57 -6.58 -4.95
N VAL A 47 -7.14 -6.95 -6.10
CA VAL A 47 -8.37 -6.34 -6.65
C VAL A 47 -9.57 -6.45 -5.70
N SER A 48 -9.58 -7.48 -4.85
CA SER A 48 -10.67 -7.78 -3.92
C SER A 48 -10.53 -7.07 -2.58
N ALA A 49 -9.44 -6.34 -2.32
CA ALA A 49 -9.30 -5.58 -1.09
C ALA A 49 -10.31 -4.42 -1.04
N GLN A 50 -10.97 -4.24 0.11
CA GLN A 50 -12.08 -3.29 0.25
C GLN A 50 -11.71 -2.13 1.15
N GLY A 51 -11.48 -2.43 2.43
CA GLY A 51 -11.53 -1.48 3.55
C GLY A 51 -10.64 -0.26 3.43
N GLY A 52 -9.45 -0.38 2.83
CA GLY A 52 -8.54 0.72 2.59
C GLY A 52 -7.08 0.38 2.87
N ILE A 53 -6.26 1.42 3.00
CA ILE A 53 -4.85 1.34 3.34
C ILE A 53 -4.61 2.14 4.62
N THR A 54 -4.15 1.48 5.67
CA THR A 54 -3.90 2.10 6.98
C THR A 54 -2.60 2.90 6.95
N VAL A 55 -2.67 4.22 7.16
CA VAL A 55 -1.51 5.12 7.07
C VAL A 55 -1.75 6.42 7.87
N ALA A 56 -0.74 6.90 8.57
CA ALA A 56 -0.82 8.13 9.39
C ALA A 56 -0.69 9.41 8.53
N LEU A 57 -1.68 9.68 7.66
CA LEU A 57 -1.72 10.93 6.87
C LEU A 57 -2.14 12.16 7.69
N GLY A 58 -2.88 11.97 8.78
CA GLY A 58 -3.36 13.06 9.62
C GLY A 58 -4.50 13.90 9.01
N ASN A 59 -5.29 13.32 8.08
CA ASN A 59 -6.32 14.09 7.38
C ASN A 59 -7.61 14.21 8.18
N THR A 60 -8.12 13.10 8.73
CA THR A 60 -9.36 13.07 9.52
C THR A 60 -9.17 13.62 10.94
N HIS A 61 -7.97 13.45 11.50
CA HIS A 61 -7.54 14.03 12.78
C HIS A 61 -6.00 14.11 12.78
N GLU A 62 -5.42 14.91 13.67
CA GLU A 62 -3.96 14.89 13.90
C GLU A 62 -3.52 13.47 14.28
N ASP A 63 -2.50 12.96 13.60
CA ASP A 63 -2.04 11.59 13.76
C ASP A 63 -0.51 11.54 13.80
N ASN A 64 0.04 10.43 14.30
CA ASN A 64 1.48 10.21 14.38
C ASN A 64 1.80 8.78 13.92
N TRP A 65 2.81 8.65 13.07
CA TRP A 65 3.30 7.35 12.59
C TRP A 65 3.76 6.45 13.74
N GLU A 66 4.22 7.00 14.86
CA GLU A 66 4.57 6.24 16.08
C GLU A 66 3.34 5.61 16.74
N TRP A 67 2.17 6.25 16.67
CA TRP A 67 0.92 5.66 17.17
C TRP A 67 0.49 4.48 16.29
N HIS A 68 0.67 4.61 14.98
CA HIS A 68 0.46 3.50 14.04
C HIS A 68 1.45 2.36 14.28
N MET A 69 2.72 2.66 14.55
CA MET A 69 3.73 1.67 14.92
C MET A 69 3.33 0.94 16.20
N TYR A 70 2.93 1.66 17.25
CA TYR A 70 2.45 1.05 18.49
C TYR A 70 1.28 0.10 18.28
N ASP A 71 0.26 0.55 17.54
CA ASP A 71 -0.91 -0.29 17.20
C ASP A 71 -0.49 -1.54 16.44
N THR A 72 0.49 -1.42 15.54
CA THR A 72 1.00 -2.55 14.75
C THR A 72 1.81 -3.53 15.60
N VAL A 73 2.71 -3.04 16.45
CA VAL A 73 3.51 -3.89 17.36
C VAL A 73 2.59 -4.63 18.33
N LYS A 74 1.66 -3.92 18.97
CA LYS A 74 0.66 -4.53 19.85
C LYS A 74 -0.24 -5.52 19.11
N GLY A 75 -0.72 -5.14 17.92
CA GLY A 75 -1.59 -5.99 17.08
C GLY A 75 -0.89 -7.24 16.55
N SER A 76 0.44 -7.18 16.40
CA SER A 76 1.27 -8.33 16.08
C SER A 76 1.50 -9.26 17.28
N ASP A 77 0.94 -8.95 18.46
CA ASP A 77 1.22 -9.67 19.71
C ASP A 77 2.74 -9.72 20.03
N TYR A 78 3.44 -8.62 19.73
CA TYR A 78 4.88 -8.44 19.94
C TYR A 78 5.81 -9.43 19.23
N ILE A 79 5.31 -10.22 18.27
CA ILE A 79 6.13 -11.10 17.43
C ILE A 79 6.51 -10.46 16.07
N GLY A 80 6.06 -9.24 15.81
CA GLY A 80 6.47 -8.48 14.63
C GLY A 80 7.83 -7.82 14.82
N ASP A 81 8.69 -7.92 13.80
CA ASP A 81 9.99 -7.26 13.76
C ASP A 81 9.81 -5.73 13.76
N GLN A 82 10.22 -5.08 14.85
CA GLN A 82 9.88 -3.68 15.09
C GLN A 82 10.60 -2.71 14.16
N ASP A 83 11.79 -3.07 13.64
CA ASP A 83 12.52 -2.31 12.64
C ASP A 83 11.78 -2.30 11.29
N ALA A 84 11.21 -3.44 10.89
CA ALA A 84 10.37 -3.52 9.70
C ALA A 84 9.05 -2.76 9.87
N ILE A 85 8.43 -2.83 11.05
CA ILE A 85 7.19 -2.09 11.37
C ILE A 85 7.47 -0.58 11.39
N GLU A 86 8.57 -0.14 12.00
CA GLU A 86 9.00 1.25 12.03
C GLU A 86 9.14 1.79 10.60
N TYR A 87 9.89 1.09 9.74
CA TYR A 87 10.06 1.46 8.34
C TYR A 87 8.70 1.58 7.62
N MET A 88 7.83 0.59 7.78
CA MET A 88 6.50 0.59 7.17
C MET A 88 5.65 1.79 7.62
N CYS A 89 5.56 2.03 8.93
CA CYS A 89 4.73 3.10 9.48
C CYS A 89 5.29 4.49 9.16
N LYS A 90 6.62 4.65 9.17
CA LYS A 90 7.32 5.91 8.91
C LYS A 90 7.27 6.31 7.44
N THR A 91 7.53 5.37 6.52
CA THR A 91 7.55 5.61 5.07
C THR A 91 6.15 5.64 4.46
N GLY A 92 5.17 5.02 5.13
CA GLY A 92 3.79 4.90 4.65
C GLY A 92 3.17 6.20 4.11
N PRO A 93 3.19 7.34 4.83
CA PRO A 93 2.57 8.58 4.37
C PRO A 93 3.04 9.03 2.98
N GLU A 94 4.36 9.03 2.74
CA GLU A 94 4.94 9.40 1.44
C GLU A 94 4.54 8.41 0.35
N ALA A 95 4.63 7.11 0.62
CA ALA A 95 4.27 6.06 -0.32
C ALA A 95 2.78 6.11 -0.73
N ILE A 96 1.87 6.49 0.17
CA ILE A 96 0.44 6.60 -0.14
C ILE A 96 0.13 7.88 -0.92
N LEU A 97 0.81 8.99 -0.62
CA LEU A 97 0.69 10.21 -1.43
C LEU A 97 1.22 9.99 -2.86
N GLU A 98 2.27 9.17 -3.03
CA GLU A 98 2.74 8.75 -4.35
C GLU A 98 1.62 8.08 -5.18
N LEU A 99 0.82 7.21 -4.56
CA LEU A 99 -0.31 6.56 -5.23
C LEU A 99 -1.41 7.55 -5.63
N GLU A 100 -1.65 8.58 -4.80
CA GLU A 100 -2.59 9.65 -5.14
C GLU A 100 -2.10 10.44 -6.35
N HIS A 101 -0.80 10.80 -6.39
CA HIS A 101 -0.18 11.45 -7.54
C HIS A 101 -0.15 10.57 -8.81
N MET A 102 -0.14 9.25 -8.65
CA MET A 102 -0.30 8.32 -9.78
C MET A 102 -1.72 8.32 -10.35
N GLY A 103 -2.70 8.84 -9.61
CA GLY A 103 -4.10 8.95 -9.99
C GLY A 103 -5.03 7.98 -9.26
N LEU A 104 -4.64 7.43 -8.10
CA LEU A 104 -5.52 6.58 -7.31
C LEU A 104 -6.74 7.38 -6.82
N PRO A 105 -7.98 6.99 -7.20
CA PRO A 105 -9.19 7.75 -6.90
C PRO A 105 -9.67 7.54 -5.46
N PHE A 106 -8.89 8.01 -4.48
CA PHE A 106 -9.33 8.04 -3.09
C PHE A 106 -10.61 8.87 -2.92
N SER A 107 -11.48 8.43 -2.01
CA SER A 107 -12.57 9.25 -1.50
C SER A 107 -12.01 10.50 -0.82
N ARG A 108 -12.79 11.57 -0.76
CA ARG A 108 -12.34 12.89 -0.30
C ARG A 108 -13.12 13.37 0.91
N LEU A 109 -12.45 14.15 1.76
CA LEU A 109 -13.07 15.01 2.75
C LEU A 109 -13.60 16.29 2.08
N ASP A 110 -14.37 17.09 2.81
CA ASP A 110 -14.94 18.35 2.32
C ASP A 110 -13.85 19.36 1.88
N ASP A 111 -12.65 19.27 2.46
CA ASP A 111 -11.50 20.10 2.13
C ASP A 111 -10.63 19.54 0.97
N GLY A 112 -11.05 18.44 0.36
CA GLY A 112 -10.36 17.82 -0.78
C GLY A 112 -9.20 16.88 -0.41
N ARG A 113 -8.85 16.74 0.88
CA ARG A 113 -7.85 15.76 1.32
C ARG A 113 -8.39 14.33 1.26
N ILE A 114 -7.49 13.35 1.30
CA ILE A 114 -7.84 11.92 1.27
C ILE A 114 -8.69 11.58 2.51
N TYR A 115 -9.87 11.01 2.28
CA TYR A 115 -10.74 10.48 3.33
C TYR A 115 -10.10 9.30 4.05
N GLN A 116 -10.11 9.34 5.39
CA GLN A 116 -9.69 8.24 6.25
C GLN A 116 -10.82 7.83 7.21
N ARG A 117 -11.05 6.52 7.32
CA ARG A 117 -12.11 5.92 8.16
C ARG A 117 -11.53 5.18 9.37
N PRO A 118 -12.33 4.99 10.45
CA PRO A 118 -12.00 4.07 11.53
C PRO A 118 -11.84 2.63 11.03
N PHE A 119 -10.93 1.90 11.68
CA PHE A 119 -10.74 0.47 11.48
C PHE A 119 -10.34 -0.20 12.80
N GLY A 120 -10.40 -1.53 12.83
CA GLY A 120 -10.04 -2.30 14.02
C GLY A 120 -8.59 -2.09 14.43
N GLY A 121 -8.35 -1.99 15.75
CA GLY A 121 -7.00 -1.89 16.31
C GLY A 121 -6.29 -0.55 16.07
N GLN A 122 -7.03 0.54 15.81
CA GLN A 122 -6.46 1.87 15.59
C GLN A 122 -6.74 2.78 16.78
N SER A 123 -5.68 3.27 17.42
CA SER A 123 -5.75 4.17 18.57
C SER A 123 -4.88 5.41 18.40
N LYS A 124 -5.24 6.50 19.07
CA LYS A 124 -4.40 7.69 19.25
C LYS A 124 -3.57 7.53 20.52
N ASN A 125 -2.47 8.29 20.64
CA ASN A 125 -1.71 8.40 21.89
C ASN A 125 -1.34 7.05 22.54
N PHE A 126 -0.81 6.10 21.76
CA PHE A 126 -0.32 4.80 22.25
C PHE A 126 -1.37 3.95 23.01
N GLY A 127 -2.58 3.81 22.44
CA GLY A 127 -3.64 2.97 23.01
C GLY A 127 -4.82 3.73 23.63
N GLY A 128 -4.93 5.03 23.38
CA GLY A 128 -6.01 5.89 23.83
C GLY A 128 -7.28 5.79 22.97
N GLU A 129 -7.84 6.94 22.60
CA GLU A 129 -9.08 7.01 21.82
C GLU A 129 -8.99 6.34 20.45
N GLN A 130 -10.14 5.95 19.89
CA GLN A 130 -10.23 5.41 18.53
C GLN A 130 -9.65 6.40 17.50
N ALA A 131 -8.74 5.89 16.66
CA ALA A 131 -8.22 6.62 15.50
C ALA A 131 -8.99 6.28 14.22
N ALA A 132 -8.83 7.11 13.19
CA ALA A 132 -9.41 6.95 11.87
C ALA A 132 -8.34 7.19 10.80
N ARG A 133 -7.53 6.16 10.53
CA ARG A 133 -6.34 6.30 9.67
C ARG A 133 -6.31 5.36 8.46
N THR A 134 -7.43 4.69 8.15
CA THR A 134 -7.53 3.88 6.92
C THR A 134 -8.01 4.73 5.75
N ALA A 135 -7.10 5.10 4.86
CA ALA A 135 -7.40 5.80 3.60
C ALA A 135 -8.17 4.88 2.65
N ALA A 136 -9.28 5.35 2.07
CA ALA A 136 -10.17 4.48 1.31
C ALA A 136 -10.68 5.12 0.00
N ALA A 137 -10.95 4.27 -0.99
CA ALA A 137 -11.74 4.59 -2.18
C ALA A 137 -13.06 3.84 -2.09
N ALA A 138 -14.04 4.44 -1.42
CA ALA A 138 -15.26 3.79 -0.96
C ALA A 138 -14.94 2.45 -0.25
N ASP A 139 -15.48 1.35 -0.73
CA ASP A 139 -15.22 -0.03 -0.30
C ASP A 139 -14.52 -0.85 -1.40
N ARG A 140 -13.84 -0.19 -2.34
CA ARG A 140 -13.17 -0.81 -3.50
C ARG A 140 -11.71 -0.37 -3.64
N THR A 141 -11.04 -0.13 -2.52
CA THR A 141 -9.69 0.43 -2.51
C THR A 141 -8.68 -0.46 -3.23
N GLY A 142 -8.81 -1.78 -3.13
CA GLY A 142 -7.99 -2.75 -3.86
C GLY A 142 -8.18 -2.71 -5.37
N HIS A 143 -9.43 -2.57 -5.83
CA HIS A 143 -9.74 -2.38 -7.23
C HIS A 143 -9.10 -1.09 -7.77
N ALA A 144 -9.31 0.03 -7.06
CA ALA A 144 -8.71 1.32 -7.40
C ALA A 144 -7.18 1.22 -7.48
N LEU A 145 -6.54 0.71 -6.43
CA LEU A 145 -5.08 0.53 -6.34
C LEU A 145 -4.52 -0.28 -7.51
N LEU A 146 -5.12 -1.45 -7.79
CA LEU A 146 -4.59 -2.36 -8.80
C LEU A 146 -4.73 -1.81 -10.23
N HIS A 147 -5.83 -1.11 -10.50
CA HIS A 147 -6.06 -0.45 -11.78
C HIS A 147 -5.20 0.81 -11.97
N THR A 148 -4.82 1.50 -10.88
CA THR A 148 -3.83 2.59 -10.96
C THR A 148 -2.48 2.06 -11.46
N PHE A 149 -2.00 0.93 -10.93
CA PHE A 149 -0.72 0.37 -11.36
C PHE A 149 -0.70 -0.11 -12.81
N ILE A 150 -1.73 -0.84 -13.28
CA ILE A 150 -1.69 -1.38 -14.65
C ILE A 150 -1.64 -0.31 -15.74
N SER A 151 -2.12 0.91 -15.45
CA SER A 151 -2.01 2.02 -16.40
C SER A 151 -0.59 2.59 -16.54
N ARG A 152 0.36 2.12 -15.72
CA ARG A 152 1.73 2.63 -15.59
C ARG A 152 2.81 1.56 -15.81
N THR A 153 2.45 0.28 -15.82
CA THR A 153 3.34 -0.87 -16.05
C THR A 153 3.07 -1.50 -17.41
#